data_AF-A0A1Y4L1K5-F1
#
_entry.id   AF-A0A1Y4L1K5-F1
#
_cell.length_a   1.000
_cell.length_b   1.000
_cell.length_c   1.000
_cell.angle_alpha   90.00
_cell.angle_beta   90.00
_cell.angle_gamma   90.00
#
_symmetry.space_group_name_H-M   'P 1'
#
loop_
_entity.id
_entity.type
_entity.pdbx_description
1 polymer ?
#
loop_
_entity_poly.entity_id
_entity_poly.type
_entity_poly.pdbx_seq_one_letter_code
_entity_poly.pdbx_strand_id
1 'polypeptide(L)'
;MKELYRHEKKRIGLERWAVLVIFLVIYFCVLQRKASYIIWDELENQVLPYNLSLLCILGIFFVTYLNRKLFFIKEQGKTIYLLKKYEIVPIRKIHMYQIRIRIMAEMILVFVAGSLAVYSFAVKSNYIAREGVAINILTEGMALTPKVVLLLCVMVITVVAVIFGLDAYQEKKG
;
A
#
# COMPACT_ATOMS: atom_id res chain seq x y z
N MET A 1 25.14 0.96 -7.25
CA MET A 1 23.66 0.80 -7.22
C MET A 1 23.18 -0.13 -6.11
N LYS A 2 23.64 -1.39 -6.02
CA LYS A 2 23.18 -2.36 -5.00
C LYS A 2 23.42 -1.90 -3.55
N GLU A 3 24.57 -1.29 -3.26
CA GLU A 3 24.89 -0.78 -1.91
C GLU A 3 24.01 0.40 -1.50
N LEU A 4 23.82 1.38 -2.40
CA LEU A 4 22.95 2.54 -2.16
C LEU A 4 21.50 2.11 -1.91
N TYR A 5 21.01 1.12 -2.66
CA TYR A 5 19.71 0.51 -2.43
C TYR A 5 19.63 -0.18 -1.05
N ARG A 6 20.65 -0.95 -0.66
CA ARG A 6 20.71 -1.59 0.67
C ARG A 6 20.74 -0.57 1.80
N HIS A 7 21.48 0.53 1.62
CA HIS A 7 21.58 1.61 2.59
C HIS A 7 20.24 2.34 2.78
N GLU A 8 19.56 2.70 1.69
CA GLU A 8 18.21 3.31 1.76
C GLU A 8 17.18 2.35 2.38
N LYS A 9 17.26 1.05 2.05
CA LYS A 9 16.38 0.04 2.65
C LYS A 9 16.62 -0.11 4.16
N LYS A 10 17.85 0.08 4.65
CA LYS A 10 18.15 0.14 6.10
C LYS A 10 17.66 1.44 6.73
N ARG A 11 17.81 2.58 6.05
CA ARG A 11 17.40 3.92 6.55
C ARG A 11 15.91 4.00 6.89
N ILE A 12 15.04 3.43 6.05
CA ILE A 12 13.59 3.42 6.31
C ILE A 12 13.22 2.49 7.48
N GLY A 13 14.13 1.57 7.84
CA GLY A 13 14.02 0.74 9.03
C GLY A 13 12.84 -0.25 9.00
N LEU A 14 12.55 -0.81 10.18
CA LEU A 14 11.42 -1.73 10.40
C LEU A 14 10.07 -1.01 10.44
N GLU A 15 10.06 0.32 10.62
CA GLU A 15 8.83 1.12 10.73
C GLU A 15 7.90 0.96 9.53
N ARG A 16 8.45 0.81 8.30
CA ARG A 16 7.61 0.58 7.11
C ARG A 16 6.81 -0.72 7.19
N TRP A 17 7.36 -1.74 7.83
CA TRP A 17 6.70 -3.02 8.01
C TRP A 17 5.63 -2.92 9.09
N ALA A 18 5.91 -2.19 10.17
CA ALA A 18 4.91 -1.91 11.20
C ALA A 18 3.69 -1.19 10.63
N VAL A 19 3.89 -0.12 9.84
CA VAL A 19 2.78 0.61 9.19
C VAL A 19 2.00 -0.28 8.24
N LEU A 20 2.69 -1.09 7.43
CA LEU A 20 2.04 -2.05 6.53
C LEU A 20 1.18 -3.04 7.30
N VAL A 21 1.71 -3.63 8.37
CA VAL A 21 0.97 -4.58 9.22
C VAL A 21 -0.23 -3.91 9.86
N ILE A 22 -0.09 -2.69 10.38
CA ILE A 22 -1.21 -1.93 10.98
C ILE A 22 -2.34 -1.77 9.94
N PHE A 23 -2.03 -1.38 8.71
CA PHE A 23 -3.04 -1.22 7.66
C PHE A 23 -3.71 -2.55 7.28
N LEU A 24 -2.95 -3.64 7.22
CA LEU A 24 -3.50 -4.97 6.98
C LEU A 24 -4.40 -5.44 8.13
N VAL A 25 -4.05 -5.14 9.38
CA VAL A 25 -4.87 -5.44 10.56
C VAL A 25 -6.17 -4.63 10.54
N ILE A 26 -6.10 -3.33 10.23
CA ILE A 26 -7.31 -2.49 10.07
C ILE A 26 -8.23 -3.09 9.00
N TYR A 27 -7.66 -3.46 7.86
CA TYR A 27 -8.42 -4.10 6.77
C TYR A 27 -9.08 -5.40 7.24
N PHE A 28 -8.34 -6.26 7.95
CA PHE A 28 -8.85 -7.50 8.52
C PHE A 28 -10.01 -7.25 9.50
N CYS A 29 -9.89 -6.31 10.42
CA CYS A 29 -10.95 -5.98 11.39
C CYS A 29 -12.24 -5.54 10.68
N VAL A 30 -12.14 -4.73 9.63
CA VAL A 30 -13.30 -4.31 8.84
C VAL A 30 -13.94 -5.49 8.10
N LEU A 31 -13.13 -6.40 7.55
CA LEU A 31 -13.64 -7.63 6.94
C LEU A 31 -14.36 -8.52 7.97
N GLN A 32 -13.78 -8.73 9.14
CA GLN A 32 -14.41 -9.55 10.19
C GLN A 32 -15.72 -8.96 10.71
N ARG A 33 -15.80 -7.63 10.84
CA ARG A 33 -17.07 -6.96 11.17
C ARG A 33 -18.15 -7.23 10.12
N LYS A 34 -17.81 -7.15 8.83
CA LYS A 34 -18.75 -7.46 7.74
C LYS A 34 -19.13 -8.94 7.72
N ALA A 35 -18.17 -9.83 7.91
CA ALA A 35 -18.42 -11.26 7.97
C ALA A 35 -19.39 -11.61 9.11
N SER A 36 -19.17 -11.03 10.30
CA SER A 36 -20.08 -11.18 11.44
C SER A 36 -21.50 -10.75 11.08
N TYR A 37 -21.67 -9.58 10.45
CA TYR A 37 -22.99 -9.10 10.03
C TYR A 37 -23.72 -10.07 9.07
N ILE A 38 -23.01 -10.60 8.07
CA ILE A 38 -23.55 -11.58 7.12
C ILE A 38 -23.99 -12.88 7.82
N ILE A 39 -23.23 -13.32 8.82
CA ILE A 39 -23.54 -14.53 9.59
C ILE A 39 -24.79 -14.30 10.47
N TRP A 40 -24.84 -13.17 11.17
CA TRP A 40 -25.93 -12.81 12.10
C TRP A 40 -27.28 -12.60 11.41
N ASP A 41 -27.31 -11.91 10.26
CA ASP A 41 -28.56 -11.67 9.52
C ASP A 41 -28.96 -12.85 8.61
N GLU A 42 -28.29 -14.01 8.71
CA GLU A 42 -28.56 -15.20 7.90
C GLU A 42 -28.62 -14.92 6.38
N LEU A 43 -27.78 -14.01 5.88
CA LEU A 43 -27.67 -13.77 4.44
C LEU A 43 -26.90 -14.91 3.76
N GLU A 44 -27.52 -16.09 3.67
CA GLU A 44 -26.94 -17.35 3.15
C GLU A 44 -26.32 -17.23 1.76
N ASN A 45 -26.74 -16.24 0.96
CA ASN A 45 -26.27 -16.04 -0.40
C ASN A 45 -25.22 -14.93 -0.55
N GLN A 46 -24.82 -14.23 0.51
CA GLN A 46 -23.83 -13.15 0.39
C GLN A 46 -22.40 -13.60 0.65
N VAL A 47 -21.53 -13.18 -0.26
CA VAL A 47 -20.09 -13.31 -0.10
C VAL A 47 -19.50 -12.12 0.59
N LEU A 48 -18.52 -12.38 1.45
CA LEU A 48 -17.72 -11.34 2.05
C LEU A 48 -17.09 -10.48 0.93
N PRO A 49 -17.50 -9.20 0.78
CA PRO A 49 -17.11 -8.43 -0.39
C PRO A 49 -15.68 -7.90 -0.23
N TYR A 50 -14.88 -7.98 -1.29
CA TYR A 50 -13.58 -7.32 -1.35
C TYR A 50 -13.74 -5.80 -1.23
N ASN A 51 -13.29 -5.21 -0.13
CA ASN A 51 -13.50 -3.80 0.18
C ASN A 51 -12.43 -2.91 -0.47
N LEU A 52 -12.59 -2.71 -1.78
CA LEU A 52 -11.67 -1.92 -2.60
C LEU A 52 -11.51 -0.48 -2.11
N SER A 53 -12.62 0.20 -1.79
CA SER A 53 -12.59 1.61 -1.39
C SER A 53 -11.72 1.83 -0.15
N LEU A 54 -11.83 0.96 0.85
CA LEU A 54 -10.97 1.03 2.04
C LEU A 54 -9.49 0.81 1.70
N LEU A 55 -9.19 -0.16 0.83
CA LEU A 55 -7.82 -0.43 0.40
C LEU A 55 -7.22 0.72 -0.42
N CYS A 56 -8.01 1.38 -1.25
CA CYS A 56 -7.59 2.59 -1.96
C CYS A 56 -7.21 3.69 -0.96
N ILE A 57 -8.05 3.93 0.05
CA ILE A 57 -7.77 4.95 1.09
C ILE A 57 -6.50 4.59 1.87
N LEU A 58 -6.42 3.36 2.40
CA LEU A 58 -5.25 2.90 3.16
C LEU A 58 -3.98 2.94 2.31
N GLY A 59 -4.06 2.55 1.05
CA GLY A 59 -2.92 2.57 0.16
C GLY A 59 -2.50 3.99 -0.26
N ILE A 60 -3.43 4.94 -0.40
CA ILE A 60 -3.08 6.36 -0.58
C ILE A 60 -2.28 6.86 0.63
N PHE A 61 -2.77 6.62 1.85
CA PHE A 61 -2.03 6.97 3.07
C PHE A 61 -0.66 6.27 3.14
N PHE A 62 -0.59 5.01 2.68
CA PHE A 62 0.65 4.24 2.68
C PHE A 62 1.67 4.82 1.70
N VAL A 63 1.26 5.17 0.49
CA VAL A 63 2.11 5.82 -0.52
C VAL A 63 2.58 7.18 -0.01
N THR A 64 1.69 7.99 0.57
CA THR A 64 2.07 9.29 1.17
C THR A 64 3.08 9.12 2.31
N TYR A 65 2.89 8.12 3.18
CA TYR A 65 3.82 7.79 4.26
C TYR A 65 5.20 7.38 3.71
N LEU A 66 5.23 6.44 2.77
CA LEU A 66 6.46 5.99 2.12
C LEU A 66 7.17 7.15 1.45
N ASN A 67 6.43 8.02 0.75
CA ASN A 67 6.99 9.21 0.12
C ASN A 67 7.68 10.11 1.13
N ARG A 68 7.00 10.41 2.25
CA ARG A 68 7.56 11.24 3.31
C ARG A 68 8.86 10.66 3.86
N LYS A 69 8.90 9.35 4.11
CA LYS A 69 10.09 8.68 4.66
C LYS A 69 11.22 8.55 3.64
N LEU A 70 10.91 8.25 2.38
CA LEU A 70 11.90 8.04 1.33
C LEU A 70 12.57 9.34 0.90
N PHE A 71 11.80 10.42 0.74
CA PHE A 71 12.25 11.65 0.10
C PHE A 71 12.53 12.81 1.06
N PHE A 72 12.11 12.72 2.33
CA PHE A 72 12.39 13.77 3.32
C PHE A 72 13.20 13.25 4.50
N ILE A 73 14.07 14.12 5.02
CA ILE A 73 14.81 13.92 6.28
C ILE A 73 14.49 15.09 7.20
N LYS A 74 14.37 14.81 8.51
CA LYS A 74 14.38 15.87 9.52
C LYS A 74 15.83 16.15 9.93
N GLU A 75 16.28 17.36 9.69
CA GLU A 75 17.59 17.87 10.13
C GLU A 75 17.36 19.15 10.93
N GLN A 76 17.88 19.20 12.17
CA GLN A 76 17.78 20.35 13.07
C GLN A 76 16.35 20.92 13.19
N GLY A 77 15.35 20.04 13.33
CA GLY A 77 13.94 20.42 13.44
C GLY A 77 13.26 20.79 12.12
N LYS A 78 14.00 20.90 11.00
CA LYS A 78 13.44 21.23 9.68
C LYS A 78 13.35 19.98 8.80
N THR A 79 12.22 19.82 8.11
CA THR A 79 12.04 18.79 7.08
C THR A 79 12.67 19.26 5.78
N ILE A 80 13.76 18.60 5.36
CA ILE A 80 14.52 18.92 4.16
C ILE A 80 14.30 17.82 3.11
N TYR A 81 14.13 18.24 1.85
CA TYR A 81 14.04 17.33 0.72
C TYR A 81 15.42 16.77 0.39
N LEU A 82 15.54 15.45 0.39
CA LEU A 82 16.82 14.74 0.25
C LEU A 82 17.56 15.13 -1.01
N LEU A 83 16.89 15.17 -2.16
CA LEU A 83 17.55 15.32 -3.44
C LEU A 83 18.15 16.72 -3.65
N LYS A 84 17.66 17.74 -2.93
CA LYS A 84 18.26 19.08 -2.90
C LYS A 84 19.59 19.07 -2.13
N LYS A 85 19.71 18.26 -1.07
CA LYS A 85 20.96 18.11 -0.31
C LYS A 85 22.08 17.43 -1.11
N TYR A 86 21.73 16.47 -1.98
CA TYR A 86 22.70 15.74 -2.78
C TYR A 86 23.03 16.42 -4.12
N GLU A 87 22.64 17.69 -4.34
CA GLU A 87 23.13 18.47 -5.49
C GLU A 87 24.65 18.60 -5.52
N ILE A 88 25.28 18.62 -4.34
CA ILE A 88 26.71 18.83 -4.15
C ILE A 88 27.51 17.52 -4.35
N VAL A 89 26.84 16.36 -4.41
CA VAL A 89 27.47 15.04 -4.47
C VAL A 89 27.48 14.53 -5.93
N PRO A 90 28.56 13.88 -6.43
CA PRO A 90 28.67 13.43 -7.83
C PRO A 90 27.78 12.22 -8.20
N ILE A 91 26.67 12.03 -7.51
CA ILE A 91 25.68 10.99 -7.84
C ILE A 91 24.56 11.65 -8.65
N ARG A 92 24.33 11.18 -9.88
CA ARG A 92 23.23 11.70 -10.72
C ARG A 92 21.89 11.53 -10.01
N LYS A 93 21.14 12.64 -9.85
CA LYS A 93 19.80 12.70 -9.24
C LYS A 93 18.84 11.60 -9.71
N ILE A 94 18.90 11.24 -10.99
CA ILE A 94 18.05 10.20 -11.59
C ILE A 94 18.21 8.82 -10.91
N HIS A 95 19.43 8.42 -10.53
CA HIS A 95 19.67 7.13 -9.87
C HIS A 95 19.11 7.12 -8.44
N MET A 96 19.14 8.27 -7.78
CA MET A 96 18.57 8.46 -6.45
C MET A 96 17.03 8.40 -6.46
N TYR A 97 16.38 8.93 -7.50
CA TYR A 97 14.94 8.76 -7.73
C TYR A 97 14.59 7.30 -8.00
N GLN A 98 15.29 6.66 -8.95
CA GLN A 98 15.02 5.27 -9.36
C GLN A 98 15.08 4.29 -8.17
N ILE A 99 16.08 4.42 -7.30
CA ILE A 99 16.19 3.54 -6.12
C ILE A 99 15.01 3.71 -5.17
N ARG A 100 14.57 4.96 -4.92
CA ARG A 100 13.47 5.24 -3.99
C ARG A 100 12.13 4.81 -4.56
N ILE A 101 11.88 5.08 -5.84
CA ILE A 101 10.69 4.61 -6.57
C ILE A 101 10.65 3.08 -6.56
N ARG A 102 11.80 2.40 -6.78
CA ARG A 102 11.89 0.94 -6.71
C ARG A 102 11.50 0.41 -5.33
N ILE A 103 11.99 1.00 -4.25
CA ILE A 103 11.62 0.60 -2.88
C ILE A 103 10.11 0.84 -2.65
N MET A 104 9.57 1.96 -3.11
CA MET A 104 8.14 2.26 -2.99
C MET A 104 7.28 1.24 -3.75
N ALA A 105 7.65 0.92 -4.99
CA ALA A 105 6.97 -0.08 -5.81
C ALA A 105 7.00 -1.48 -5.16
N GLU A 106 8.15 -1.90 -4.62
CA GLU A 106 8.24 -3.15 -3.85
C GLU A 106 7.25 -3.16 -2.68
N MET A 107 7.17 -2.08 -1.91
CA MET A 107 6.26 -2.02 -0.76
C MET A 107 4.80 -1.97 -1.17
N ILE A 108 4.46 -1.34 -2.31
CA ILE A 108 3.10 -1.35 -2.87
C ILE A 108 2.72 -2.77 -3.29
N LEU A 109 3.60 -3.50 -3.97
CA LEU A 109 3.35 -4.89 -4.37
C LEU A 109 3.14 -5.79 -3.14
N VAL A 110 3.95 -5.61 -2.11
CA VAL A 110 3.78 -6.34 -0.84
C VAL A 110 2.46 -5.98 -0.16
N PHE A 111 2.04 -4.72 -0.20
CA PHE A 111 0.75 -4.29 0.35
C PHE A 111 -0.42 -4.96 -0.39
N VAL A 112 -0.41 -4.98 -1.72
CA VAL A 112 -1.46 -5.61 -2.54
C VAL A 112 -1.48 -7.13 -2.34
N ALA A 113 -0.32 -7.78 -2.30
CA ALA A 113 -0.22 -9.21 -2.01
C ALA A 113 -0.72 -9.51 -0.59
N GLY A 114 -0.35 -8.68 0.38
CA GLY A 114 -0.81 -8.78 1.77
C GLY A 114 -2.32 -8.61 1.91
N SER A 115 -2.94 -7.65 1.20
CA SER A 115 -4.39 -7.45 1.25
C SER A 115 -5.14 -8.63 0.64
N LEU A 116 -4.61 -9.21 -0.43
CA LEU A 116 -5.14 -10.45 -1.02
C LEU A 116 -5.05 -11.62 -0.05
N ALA A 117 -3.92 -11.79 0.62
CA ALA A 117 -3.75 -12.84 1.62
C ALA A 117 -4.72 -12.69 2.80
N VAL A 118 -4.86 -11.47 3.33
CA VAL A 118 -5.80 -11.15 4.42
C VAL A 118 -7.25 -11.41 4.00
N TYR A 119 -7.63 -10.99 2.80
CA TYR A 119 -8.96 -11.27 2.26
C TYR A 119 -9.21 -12.78 2.12
N SER A 120 -8.26 -13.51 1.53
CA SER A 120 -8.37 -14.96 1.33
C SER A 120 -8.49 -15.70 2.66
N PHE A 121 -7.73 -15.27 3.67
CA PHE A 121 -7.83 -15.79 5.02
C PHE A 121 -9.19 -15.49 5.66
N ALA A 122 -9.67 -14.24 5.57
CA ALA A 122 -10.97 -13.84 6.11
C ALA A 122 -12.12 -14.65 5.48
N VAL A 123 -12.11 -14.80 4.15
CA VAL A 123 -13.05 -15.63 3.40
C VAL A 123 -13.02 -17.07 3.91
N LYS A 124 -11.84 -17.73 3.94
CA LYS A 124 -11.72 -19.11 4.43
C LYS A 124 -12.19 -19.26 5.87
N SER A 125 -11.78 -18.37 6.77
CA SER A 125 -12.12 -18.46 8.20
C SER A 125 -13.63 -18.37 8.47
N ASN A 126 -14.36 -17.61 7.66
CA ASN A 126 -15.79 -17.40 7.86
C ASN A 126 -16.67 -18.39 7.09
N TYR A 127 -16.14 -19.04 6.04
CA TYR A 127 -16.90 -19.98 5.21
C TYR A 127 -16.69 -21.45 5.50
N ILE A 128 -15.61 -21.82 6.20
CA ILE A 128 -15.46 -23.18 6.75
C ILE A 128 -16.64 -23.53 7.70
N ALA A 129 -17.44 -22.55 8.12
CA ALA A 129 -18.62 -22.73 8.95
C ALA A 129 -19.96 -22.97 8.19
N ARG A 130 -20.04 -22.88 6.85
CA ARG A 130 -21.30 -23.07 6.10
C ARG A 130 -21.10 -23.87 4.79
N GLU A 131 -21.64 -25.09 4.75
CA GLU A 131 -21.70 -25.93 3.55
C GLU A 131 -22.70 -25.34 2.53
N GLY A 132 -22.23 -24.83 1.39
CA GLY A 132 -23.07 -24.21 0.35
C GLY A 132 -22.41 -23.11 -0.48
N VAL A 133 -21.22 -22.67 -0.06
CA VAL A 133 -20.58 -21.42 -0.52
C VAL A 133 -19.72 -21.56 -1.80
N ALA A 134 -19.44 -22.79 -2.25
CA ALA A 134 -18.45 -23.05 -3.29
C ALA A 134 -18.72 -22.35 -4.64
N ILE A 135 -19.99 -22.20 -5.04
CA ILE A 135 -20.39 -21.55 -6.30
C ILE A 135 -20.17 -20.03 -6.25
N ASN A 136 -20.37 -19.44 -5.07
CA ASN A 136 -20.26 -18.01 -4.82
C ASN A 136 -18.80 -17.52 -4.67
N ILE A 137 -17.87 -18.40 -4.31
CA ILE A 137 -16.43 -18.10 -4.29
C ILE A 137 -15.89 -17.91 -5.72
N LEU A 138 -16.42 -18.65 -6.69
CA LEU A 138 -15.97 -18.60 -8.08
C LEU A 138 -16.38 -17.29 -8.77
N THR A 139 -17.60 -16.83 -8.54
CA THR A 139 -18.13 -15.56 -9.07
C THR A 139 -17.44 -14.34 -8.46
N GLU A 140 -17.22 -14.30 -7.15
CA GLU A 140 -16.41 -13.22 -6.53
C GLU A 140 -14.92 -13.32 -6.88
N GLY A 141 -14.40 -14.53 -7.12
CA GLY A 141 -13.04 -14.74 -7.64
C GLY A 141 -12.83 -14.08 -9.01
N MET A 142 -13.81 -14.21 -9.91
CA MET A 142 -13.79 -13.52 -11.21
C MET A 142 -13.90 -11.99 -11.06
N ALA A 143 -14.67 -11.50 -10.09
CA ALA A 143 -14.79 -10.07 -9.79
C ALA A 143 -13.59 -9.50 -9.01
N LEU A 144 -12.69 -10.34 -8.50
CA LEU A 144 -11.51 -9.92 -7.74
C LEU A 144 -10.44 -9.32 -8.65
N THR A 145 -10.20 -9.92 -9.81
CA THR A 145 -9.19 -9.51 -10.78
C THR A 145 -9.34 -8.03 -11.20
N PRO A 146 -10.52 -7.55 -11.65
CA PRO A 146 -10.68 -6.14 -12.01
C PRO A 146 -10.51 -5.21 -10.80
N LYS A 147 -10.94 -5.62 -9.59
CA LYS A 147 -10.76 -4.83 -8.35
C LYS A 147 -9.27 -4.67 -8.01
N VAL A 148 -8.47 -5.72 -8.16
CA VAL A 148 -7.02 -5.68 -7.91
C VAL A 148 -6.30 -4.81 -8.94
N VAL A 149 -6.68 -4.92 -10.22
CA VAL A 149 -6.15 -4.06 -11.29
C VAL A 149 -6.46 -2.59 -10.99
N LEU A 150 -7.71 -2.28 -10.62
CA LEU A 150 -8.11 -0.92 -10.24
C LEU A 150 -7.32 -0.40 -9.04
N LEU A 151 -7.11 -1.24 -8.01
CA LEU A 151 -6.26 -0.89 -6.86
C LEU A 151 -4.85 -0.51 -7.31
N LEU A 152 -4.22 -1.33 -8.17
CA LEU A 152 -2.89 -1.05 -8.71
C LEU A 152 -2.86 0.25 -9.50
N CYS A 153 -3.85 0.52 -10.34
CA CYS A 153 -3.96 1.78 -11.08
C CYS A 153 -4.03 2.99 -10.14
N VAL A 154 -4.86 2.91 -9.09
CA VAL A 154 -4.95 3.98 -8.07
C VAL A 154 -3.61 4.19 -7.37
N MET A 155 -2.89 3.11 -7.03
CA MET A 155 -1.55 3.23 -6.42
C MET A 155 -0.56 3.91 -7.37
N VAL A 156 -0.53 3.52 -8.65
CA VAL A 156 0.36 4.12 -9.66
C VAL A 156 0.06 5.61 -9.83
N ILE A 157 -1.22 5.97 -9.99
CA ILE A 157 -1.66 7.38 -10.09
C ILE A 157 -1.22 8.16 -8.85
N THR A 158 -1.37 7.58 -7.66
CA THR A 158 -0.97 8.22 -6.40
C THR A 158 0.54 8.44 -6.35
N VAL A 159 1.35 7.45 -6.75
CA VAL A 159 2.81 7.60 -6.83
C VAL A 159 3.18 8.74 -7.78
N VAL A 160 2.57 8.78 -8.97
CA VAL A 160 2.81 9.82 -9.97
C VAL A 160 2.41 11.19 -9.44
N ALA A 161 1.21 11.34 -8.87
CA ALA A 161 0.73 12.59 -8.30
C ALA A 161 1.63 13.10 -7.18
N VAL A 162 2.14 12.19 -6.34
CA VAL A 162 3.07 12.51 -5.27
C VAL A 162 4.42 12.98 -5.82
N ILE A 163 4.94 12.35 -6.89
CA ILE A 163 6.18 12.80 -7.55
C ILE A 163 6.00 14.19 -8.18
N PHE A 164 4.95 14.41 -8.96
CA PHE A 164 4.68 15.73 -9.55
C PHE A 164 4.44 16.81 -8.49
N GLY A 165 3.76 16.45 -7.39
CA GLY A 165 3.57 17.34 -6.25
C GLY A 165 4.88 17.70 -5.55
N LEU A 166 5.85 16.78 -5.51
CA LEU A 166 7.20 17.06 -5.01
C LEU A 166 7.94 18.06 -5.91
N ASP A 167 7.87 17.87 -7.23
CA ASP A 167 8.55 18.73 -8.19
C ASP A 167 7.96 20.16 -8.13
N ALA A 168 6.63 20.30 -8.10
CA ALA A 168 5.96 21.60 -7.91
C ALA A 168 6.29 22.28 -6.56
N TYR A 169 6.50 21.48 -5.50
CA TYR A 169 6.93 22.01 -4.20
C TYR A 169 8.38 22.51 -4.22
N GLN A 170 9.26 21.89 -5.02
CA GLN A 170 10.63 22.38 -5.19
C GLN A 170 10.67 23.70 -5.95
N GLU A 171 9.89 23.85 -7.02
CA GLU A 171 9.85 25.09 -7.84
C GLU A 171 9.43 26.31 -7.02
N LYS A 172 8.51 26.16 -6.06
CA LYS A 172 8.07 27.28 -5.20
C LYS A 172 9.07 27.68 -4.10
N LYS A 173 10.11 26.87 -3.85
CA LYS A 173 11.10 27.07 -2.78
C LYS A 173 12.54 27.22 -3.29
N GLY A 174 12.75 27.19 -4.60
CA GLY A 174 13.99 27.62 -5.27
C GLY A 174 13.91 29.10 -5.55
#